data_AF-A0A2C6KLB5-F1
#
_entry.id   AF-A0A2C6KLB5-F1
#
_cell.length_a   1.000
_cell.length_b   1.000
_cell.length_c   1.000
_cell.angle_alpha   90.00
_cell.angle_beta   90.00
_cell.angle_gamma   90.00
#
_symmetry.space_group_name_H-M   'P 1'
#
loop_
_entity.id
_entity.type
_entity.pdbx_description
1 polymer ?
#
loop_
_entity_poly.entity_id
_entity_poly.type
_entity_poly.pdbx_seq_one_letter_code
_entity_poly.pdbx_strand_id
1 'polypeptide(L)'
;MLKLLQQKSQPAVQVLDSQDPRRMLASLTLSMRLGKAVAIMNIDSVHPALFGYLRKEDAVKKGWLTTVEVGPELVECPDTFRLLLFARDASAISKLPPMVRGLVTPINFVLTQQAVEQQLLGRRENDT
;
A
#
# COMPACT_ATOMS: atom_id res chain seq x y z
N MET A 1 4.80 -8.40 -8.78
CA MET A 1 4.99 -8.40 -7.31
C MET A 1 3.73 -8.75 -6.50
N LEU A 2 2.52 -8.37 -6.94
CA LEU A 2 1.27 -8.78 -6.26
C LEU A 2 1.17 -10.30 -6.05
N LYS A 3 1.51 -11.10 -7.08
CA LYS A 3 1.58 -12.57 -6.98
C LYS A 3 2.60 -13.07 -5.94
N LEU A 4 3.74 -12.38 -5.77
CA LEU A 4 4.75 -12.76 -4.78
C LEU A 4 4.29 -12.46 -3.35
N LEU A 5 3.56 -11.37 -3.14
CA LEU A 5 2.97 -11.06 -1.83
C LEU A 5 1.82 -12.00 -1.50
N GLN A 6 0.99 -12.36 -2.48
CA GLN A 6 -0.05 -13.39 -2.31
C GLN A 6 0.53 -14.78 -2.01
N GLN A 7 1.71 -15.09 -2.55
CA GLN A 7 2.39 -16.37 -2.33
C GLN A 7 3.12 -16.44 -0.98
N LYS A 8 3.66 -15.32 -0.49
CA LYS A 8 4.44 -15.26 0.76
C LYS A 8 3.65 -14.86 2.00
N SER A 9 2.52 -14.16 1.89
CA SER A 9 1.73 -13.75 3.05
C SER A 9 0.65 -14.79 3.38
N GLN A 10 0.83 -15.46 4.51
CA GLN A 10 -0.28 -15.87 5.36
C GLN A 10 -0.44 -14.76 6.42
N PRO A 11 -1.61 -14.10 6.54
CA PRO A 11 -2.90 -14.34 5.87
C PRO A 11 -3.02 -13.74 4.45
N ALA A 12 -4.03 -14.20 3.70
CA ALA A 12 -4.34 -13.77 2.34
C ALA A 12 -4.48 -12.25 2.21
N VAL A 13 -3.70 -11.65 1.30
CA VAL A 13 -3.76 -10.21 0.99
C VAL A 13 -5.05 -9.92 0.23
N GLN A 14 -5.89 -9.03 0.78
CA GLN A 14 -7.05 -8.54 0.06
C GLN A 14 -6.61 -7.49 -0.97
N VAL A 15 -7.03 -7.66 -2.21
CA VAL A 15 -6.76 -6.70 -3.29
C VAL A 15 -8.00 -5.85 -3.50
N LEU A 16 -7.84 -4.53 -3.43
CA LEU A 16 -8.87 -3.53 -3.67
C LEU A 16 -8.48 -2.66 -4.86
N ASP A 17 -9.48 -2.11 -5.54
CA ASP A 17 -9.28 -1.15 -6.63
C ASP A 17 -9.73 0.25 -6.18
N SER A 18 -8.98 1.29 -6.56
CA SER A 18 -9.31 2.68 -6.22
C SER A 18 -10.36 3.33 -7.12
N GLN A 19 -10.85 2.66 -8.18
CA GLN A 19 -11.89 3.18 -9.08
C GLN A 19 -13.22 3.49 -8.37
N ASP A 20 -13.56 2.74 -7.32
CA ASP A 20 -14.76 2.94 -6.50
C ASP A 20 -14.40 3.31 -5.05
N PRO A 21 -14.21 4.61 -4.73
CA PRO A 21 -13.72 5.06 -3.44
C PRO A 21 -14.61 4.61 -2.26
N ARG A 22 -15.94 4.63 -2.42
CA ARG A 22 -16.88 4.22 -1.37
C ARG A 22 -16.74 2.75 -1.02
N ARG A 23 -16.69 1.89 -2.04
CA ARG A 23 -16.55 0.43 -1.86
C ARG A 23 -15.15 0.08 -1.34
N MET A 24 -14.13 0.78 -1.84
CA MET A 24 -12.75 0.67 -1.36
C MET A 24 -12.66 0.98 0.13
N LEU A 25 -13.19 2.12 0.58
CA LEU A 25 -13.15 2.53 1.99
C LEU A 25 -13.92 1.55 2.89
N ALA A 26 -15.13 1.13 2.50
CA ALA A 26 -15.89 0.15 3.28
C ALA A 26 -15.16 -1.20 3.42
N SER A 27 -14.57 -1.69 2.32
CA SER A 27 -13.80 -2.94 2.33
C SER A 27 -12.50 -2.81 3.14
N LEU A 28 -11.85 -1.65 3.05
CA LEU A 28 -10.65 -1.34 3.81
C LEU A 28 -10.93 -1.30 5.31
N THR A 29 -11.96 -0.57 5.74
CA THR A 29 -12.37 -0.49 7.16
C THR A 29 -12.63 -1.88 7.73
N LEU A 30 -13.33 -2.74 6.99
CA LEU A 30 -13.57 -4.11 7.42
C LEU A 30 -12.27 -4.91 7.55
N SER A 31 -11.37 -4.81 6.57
CA SER A 31 -10.09 -5.53 6.60
C SER A 31 -9.12 -5.00 7.65
N MET A 32 -9.19 -3.71 7.98
CA MET A 32 -8.47 -3.11 9.11
C MET A 32 -8.92 -3.73 10.43
N ARG A 33 -10.24 -3.86 10.66
CA ARG A 33 -10.78 -4.52 11.87
C ARG A 33 -10.38 -6.00 11.96
N LEU A 34 -10.30 -6.67 10.81
CA LEU A 34 -9.90 -8.08 10.72
C LEU A 34 -8.38 -8.29 10.80
N GLY A 35 -7.56 -7.24 10.72
CA GLY A 35 -6.10 -7.35 10.66
C GLY A 35 -5.56 -7.97 9.38
N LYS A 36 -6.34 -7.96 8.29
CA LYS A 36 -5.91 -8.51 6.99
C LYS A 36 -5.03 -7.51 6.27
N ALA A 37 -3.95 -7.99 5.64
CA ALA A 37 -3.15 -7.14 4.76
C ALA A 37 -3.99 -6.72 3.54
N VAL A 38 -3.95 -5.44 3.19
CA VAL A 38 -4.69 -4.88 2.05
C VAL A 38 -3.72 -4.26 1.05
N ALA A 39 -3.92 -4.58 -0.22
CA ALA A 39 -3.26 -3.98 -1.36
C ALA A 39 -4.28 -3.18 -2.18
N ILE A 40 -4.13 -1.86 -2.24
CA ILE A 40 -4.96 -0.99 -3.08
C ILE A 40 -4.23 -0.74 -4.40
N MET A 41 -4.89 -1.10 -5.50
CA MET A 41 -4.40 -0.99 -6.86
C MET A 41 -4.87 0.29 -7.53
N ASN A 42 -4.17 0.68 -8.59
CA ASN A 42 -4.56 1.77 -9.49
C ASN A 42 -4.64 3.15 -8.84
N ILE A 43 -3.85 3.37 -7.78
CA ILE A 43 -3.84 4.64 -7.07
C ILE A 43 -3.19 5.74 -7.91
N ASP A 44 -3.93 6.82 -8.14
CA ASP A 44 -3.41 8.08 -8.69
C ASP A 44 -2.98 9.05 -7.58
N SER A 45 -3.67 9.04 -6.44
CA SER A 45 -3.36 9.82 -5.23
C SER A 45 -3.95 9.16 -3.98
N VAL A 46 -3.38 9.43 -2.81
CA VAL A 46 -3.89 8.90 -1.53
C VAL A 46 -5.21 9.57 -1.17
N HIS A 47 -6.24 8.77 -0.89
CA HIS A 47 -7.54 9.27 -0.49
C HIS A 47 -7.45 9.99 0.89
N PRO A 48 -8.00 11.21 1.07
CA PRO A 48 -7.87 11.97 2.32
C PRO A 48 -8.37 11.26 3.57
N ALA A 49 -9.38 10.40 3.44
CA ALA A 49 -9.86 9.53 4.52
C ALA A 49 -8.76 8.65 5.15
N LEU A 50 -7.64 8.42 4.45
CA LEU A 50 -6.50 7.63 4.97
C LEU A 50 -5.47 8.49 5.70
N PHE A 51 -5.60 9.82 5.68
CA PHE A 51 -4.59 10.68 6.30
C PHE A 51 -4.53 10.49 7.81
N GLY A 52 -5.66 10.31 8.49
CA GLY A 52 -5.69 9.98 9.93
C GLY A 52 -4.90 8.71 10.23
N TYR A 53 -5.17 7.64 9.47
CA TYR A 53 -4.41 6.38 9.57
C TYR A 53 -2.90 6.54 9.29
N LEU A 54 -2.52 7.26 8.22
CA LEU A 54 -1.12 7.43 7.83
C LEU A 54 -0.33 8.30 8.82
N ARG A 55 -0.98 9.35 9.35
CA ARG A 55 -0.36 10.31 10.28
C ARG A 55 -0.21 9.74 11.69
N LYS A 56 -1.04 8.75 12.04
CA LYS A 56 -1.10 8.10 13.36
C LYS A 56 -1.25 9.10 14.52
N GLU A 57 -1.82 10.28 14.27
CA GLU A 57 -1.88 11.35 15.28
C GLU A 57 -2.81 11.00 16.43
N ASP A 58 -4.00 10.49 16.12
CA ASP A 58 -4.99 10.07 17.10
C ASP A 58 -4.93 8.56 17.38
N ALA A 59 -3.76 7.94 17.12
CA ALA A 59 -3.57 6.52 17.33
C ALA A 59 -3.55 6.18 18.82
N VAL A 60 -4.70 5.81 19.38
CA VAL A 60 -4.79 5.37 20.78
C VAL A 60 -4.49 3.88 20.86
N LYS A 61 -3.33 3.54 21.44
CA LYS A 61 -2.94 2.15 21.64
C LYS A 61 -3.65 1.55 22.86
N LYS A 62 -4.53 0.58 22.63
CA LYS A 62 -5.19 -0.25 23.64
C LYS A 62 -4.61 -1.66 23.60
N GLY A 63 -3.45 -1.85 24.24
CA GLY A 63 -2.77 -3.14 24.24
C GLY A 63 -2.29 -3.53 22.83
N TRP A 64 -2.88 -4.58 22.25
CA TRP A 64 -2.57 -5.09 20.90
C TRP A 64 -3.42 -4.46 19.78
N LEU A 65 -4.42 -3.66 20.16
CA LEU A 65 -5.27 -2.90 19.24
C LEU A 65 -4.86 -1.44 19.24
N THR A 66 -4.90 -0.83 18.07
CA THR A 66 -4.69 0.60 17.86
C THR A 66 -5.95 1.19 17.24
N THR A 67 -6.55 2.18 17.90
CA THR A 67 -7.69 2.93 17.35
C THR A 67 -7.16 4.03 16.42
N VAL A 68 -7.65 4.09 15.19
CA VAL A 68 -7.22 5.05 14.16
C VAL A 68 -8.43 5.67 13.46
N GLU A 69 -8.31 6.92 13.02
CA GLU A 69 -9.36 7.58 12.23
C GLU A 69 -9.23 7.23 10.74
N VAL A 70 -10.34 6.78 10.14
CA VAL A 70 -10.47 6.51 8.71
C VAL A 70 -11.73 7.22 8.20
N GLY A 71 -11.53 8.38 7.57
CA GLY A 71 -12.65 9.25 7.19
C GLY A 71 -13.42 9.70 8.44
N PRO A 72 -14.76 9.52 8.50
CA PRO A 72 -15.55 9.90 9.67
C PRO A 72 -15.61 8.82 10.77
N GLU A 73 -15.02 7.64 10.55
CA GLU A 73 -15.12 6.50 11.47
C GLU A 73 -13.81 6.29 12.24
N LEU A 74 -13.94 5.99 13.54
CA LEU A 74 -12.85 5.42 14.34
C LEU A 74 -12.83 3.90 14.18
N VAL A 75 -11.67 3.37 13.81
CA VAL A 75 -11.46 1.96 13.52
C VAL A 75 -10.44 1.39 14.48
N GLU A 76 -10.81 0.35 15.23
CA GLU A 76 -9.86 -0.43 16.02
C GLU A 76 -9.20 -1.47 15.11
N CYS A 77 -7.91 -1.31 14.85
CA CYS A 77 -7.12 -2.22 14.03
C CYS A 77 -6.03 -2.91 14.87
N PRO A 78 -5.78 -4.21 14.70
CA PRO A 78 -4.65 -4.88 15.33
C PRO A 78 -3.33 -4.43 14.71
N ASP A 79 -2.25 -4.49 15.50
CA ASP A 79 -0.88 -4.14 15.05
C ASP A 79 -0.35 -5.02 13.89
N THR A 80 -1.03 -6.12 13.59
CA THR A 80 -0.73 -7.02 12.47
C THR A 80 -1.18 -6.47 11.11
N PHE A 81 -2.05 -5.46 11.09
CA PHE A 81 -2.54 -4.87 9.85
C PHE A 81 -1.41 -4.25 9.02
N ARG A 82 -1.51 -4.39 7.69
CA ARG A 82 -0.54 -3.87 6.72
C ARG A 82 -1.28 -3.30 5.52
N LEU A 83 -0.89 -2.10 5.09
CA LEU A 83 -1.45 -1.41 3.94
C LEU A 83 -0.37 -1.24 2.86
N LEU A 84 -0.70 -1.61 1.63
CA LEU A 84 0.13 -1.46 0.45
C LEU A 84 -0.61 -0.65 -0.61
N LEU A 85 0.05 0.35 -1.16
CA LEU A 85 -0.51 1.22 -2.19
C LEU A 85 0.27 1.01 -3.49
N PHE A 86 -0.44 0.66 -4.56
CA PHE A 86 0.16 0.43 -5.88
C PHE A 86 -0.32 1.51 -6.84
N ALA A 87 0.61 2.39 -7.20
CA ALA A 87 0.41 3.36 -8.28
C ALA A 87 0.82 2.75 -9.62
N ARG A 88 0.12 3.17 -10.69
CA ARG A 88 0.49 2.82 -12.07
C ARG A 88 1.64 3.66 -12.61
N ASP A 89 1.77 4.88 -12.08
CA ASP A 89 2.75 5.87 -12.53
C ASP A 89 3.69 6.23 -11.37
N ALA A 90 4.99 6.25 -11.65
CA ALA A 90 6.02 6.72 -10.72
C ALA A 90 5.81 8.19 -10.32
N SER A 91 5.15 9.00 -11.15
CA SER A 91 4.78 10.38 -10.82
C SER A 91 3.72 10.49 -9.73
N ALA A 92 3.02 9.40 -9.37
CA ALA A 92 1.97 9.45 -8.36
C ALA A 92 2.48 9.97 -7.00
N ILE A 93 3.75 9.70 -6.64
CA ILE A 93 4.29 10.19 -5.38
C ILE A 93 4.52 11.70 -5.35
N SER A 94 4.84 12.32 -6.50
CA SER A 94 5.05 13.77 -6.56
C SER A 94 3.74 14.54 -6.43
N LYS A 95 2.61 13.90 -6.81
CA LYS A 95 1.24 14.41 -6.63
C LYS A 95 0.77 14.37 -5.17
N LEU A 96 1.45 13.64 -4.29
CA LEU A 96 1.10 13.61 -2.87
C LEU A 96 1.51 14.92 -2.18
N PRO A 97 0.66 15.44 -1.27
CA PRO A 97 1.04 16.55 -0.40
C PRO A 97 2.35 16.25 0.35
N PRO A 98 3.22 17.25 0.59
CA PRO A 98 4.49 17.04 1.29
C PRO A 98 4.34 16.34 2.65
N MET A 99 3.28 16.70 3.39
CA MET A 99 2.95 16.09 4.68
C MET A 99 2.71 14.58 4.57
N VAL A 100 2.03 14.13 3.51
CA VAL A 100 1.72 12.71 3.30
C VAL A 100 2.94 11.96 2.77
N ARG A 101 3.76 12.62 1.97
CA ARG A 101 4.97 12.03 1.39
C ARG A 101 5.96 11.54 2.45
N GLY A 102 6.09 12.25 3.56
CA GLY A 102 6.93 11.83 4.70
C GLY A 102 6.37 10.66 5.51
N LEU A 103 5.07 10.34 5.35
CA LEU A 103 4.40 9.27 6.09
C LEU A 103 4.37 7.93 5.32
N VAL A 104 4.72 7.95 4.04
CA VAL A 104 4.74 6.77 3.18
C VAL A 104 6.16 6.40 2.81
N THR A 105 6.42 5.10 2.64
CA THR A 105 7.70 4.63 2.12
C THR A 105 7.53 4.31 0.63
N PRO A 106 8.05 5.15 -0.29
CA PRO A 106 8.07 4.79 -1.70
C PRO A 106 8.94 3.57 -1.95
N ILE A 107 8.43 2.67 -2.78
CA ILE A 107 9.23 1.60 -3.36
C ILE A 107 9.03 1.64 -4.86
N ASN A 108 10.11 1.98 -5.58
CA ASN A 108 10.08 2.09 -7.04
C ASN A 108 10.53 0.78 -7.68
N PHE A 109 9.69 0.24 -8.55
CA PHE A 109 9.95 -1.01 -9.29
C PHE A 109 10.27 -0.77 -10.76
N VAL A 110 10.70 0.45 -11.11
CA VAL A 110 11.08 0.77 -12.48
C VAL A 110 12.38 0.05 -12.82
N LEU A 111 12.37 -0.72 -13.91
CA LEU A 111 13.60 -1.24 -14.50
C LEU A 111 14.40 -0.06 -15.03
N THR A 112 15.54 0.22 -14.42
CA THR A 112 16.46 1.23 -14.93
C THR A 112 17.08 0.73 -16.22
N GLN A 113 17.50 1.64 -17.11
CA GLN A 113 18.18 1.28 -18.36
C GLN A 113 19.38 0.35 -18.10
N GLN A 114 20.13 0.62 -17.03
CA GLN A 114 21.23 -0.23 -16.59
C GLN A 114 20.76 -1.65 -16.20
N ALA A 115 19.61 -1.79 -15.53
CA ALA A 115 19.06 -3.11 -15.22
C ALA A 115 18.68 -3.87 -16.50
N VAL A 116 18.14 -3.19 -17.51
CA VAL A 116 17.83 -3.79 -18.82
C VAL A 116 19.11 -4.22 -19.54
N GLU A 117 20.14 -3.36 -19.58
CA GLU A 117 21.44 -3.70 -20.18
C GLU A 117 22.09 -4.91 -19.49
N GLN A 118 22.05 -4.96 -18.16
CA GLN A 118 22.54 -6.12 -17.38
C GLN A 118 21.73 -7.40 -17.67
N GLN A 119 20.40 -7.30 -17.84
CA GLN A 119 19.57 -8.45 -18.22
C GLN A 119 19.82 -8.93 -19.65
N LEU A 120 20.21 -8.03 -20.55
CA LEU A 120 20.56 -8.37 -21.93
C LEU A 120 21.97 -8.96 -22.03
N LEU A 121 22.92 -8.49 -21.21
CA LEU A 121 24.28 -9.01 -21.14
C LEU A 121 24.31 -10.44 -20.57
N GLY A 122 23.59 -10.71 -19.48
CA GLY A 122 23.50 -12.05 -18.89
C GLY A 122 22.81 -13.09 -19.78
N ARG A 123 22.08 -12.66 -20.82
CA ARG A 123 21.49 -13.56 -21.83
C ARG A 123 22.49 -13.98 -22.92
N ARG A 124 23.52 -13.17 -23.20
CA ARG A 124 24.54 -13.48 -24.22
C ARG A 124 25.57 -14.50 -23.73
N GLU A 125 25.89 -14.52 -22.44
CA GLU A 125 26.83 -15.50 -21.86
C GLU A 125 26.28 -16.94 -21.83
N ASN A 126 24.97 -17.14 -21.94
CA ASN A 126 24.36 -18.48 -21.96
C ASN A 126 24.15 -19.05 -23.38
N ASP A 127 24.48 -18.30 -24.41
CA ASP A 127 24.32 -18.69 -25.83
C ASP A 127 25.68 -19.00 -26.50
N THR A 128 26.75 -19.13 -25.71
CA THR A 128 28.10 -19.55 -26.16
C THR A 128 28.52 -20.81 -25.42
#